data_AF-A0A7S1DJ96-F1
#
_entry.id   AF-A0A7S1DJ96-F1
#
_cell.length_a   1.000
_cell.length_b   1.000
_cell.length_c   1.000
_cell.angle_alpha   90.00
_cell.angle_beta   90.00
_cell.angle_gamma   90.00
#
_symmetry.space_group_name_H-M   'P 1'
#
loop_
_entity.id
_entity.type
_entity.pdbx_description
1 polymer ?
#
loop_
_entity_poly.entity_id
_entity_poly.type
_entity_poly.pdbx_seq_one_letter_code
_entity_poly.pdbx_strand_id
1 'polypeptide(L)'
;GQWSFRRCEERWGPHTINRFSSGRSVLVRSGRYNARFWEGEKGNGRCEGIDAFQFDWGVDDENNWVHPPYRMVGRALGHIRKCGARATIVLPWWEGQSWWPMVRKQGPTVGGLRTWLV
;
A
#
# COMPACT_ATOMS: atom_id res chain seq x y z
N GLY A 1 6.94 2.98 9.88
CA GLY A 1 8.29 2.39 9.99
C GLY A 1 8.21 0.86 10.03
N GLN A 2 9.35 0.15 10.20
CA GLN A 2 9.38 -1.33 10.26
C GLN A 2 8.47 -1.90 11.37
N TRP A 3 8.33 -1.19 12.48
CA TRP A 3 7.49 -1.60 13.60
C TRP A 3 5.99 -1.59 13.27
N SER A 4 5.54 -0.56 12.55
CA SER A 4 4.18 -0.45 12.02
C SER A 4 3.87 -1.62 11.08
N PHE A 5 4.82 -1.95 10.20
CA PHE A 5 4.68 -3.05 9.25
C PHE A 5 4.50 -4.40 9.96
N ARG A 6 5.33 -4.72 10.97
CA ARG A 6 5.25 -6.00 11.69
C ARG A 6 3.87 -6.23 12.34
N ARG A 7 3.30 -5.20 12.97
CA ARG A 7 1.95 -5.26 13.54
C ARG A 7 0.86 -5.46 12.48
N CYS A 8 1.05 -4.88 11.30
CA CYS A 8 0.12 -5.07 10.19
C CYS A 8 0.20 -6.49 9.62
N GLU A 9 1.41 -7.06 9.50
CA GLU A 9 1.61 -8.46 9.11
C GLU A 9 0.92 -9.42 10.09
N GLU A 10 1.09 -9.20 11.39
CA GLU A 10 0.46 -10.00 12.45
C GLU A 10 -1.08 -9.92 12.38
N ARG A 11 -1.62 -8.73 12.14
CA ARG A 11 -3.07 -8.49 12.17
C ARG A 11 -3.78 -8.90 10.88
N TRP A 12 -3.13 -8.71 9.73
CA TRP A 12 -3.77 -8.79 8.43
C TRP A 12 -3.13 -9.79 7.47
N GLY A 13 -2.19 -10.59 7.98
CA GLY A 13 -1.49 -11.63 7.24
C GLY A 13 -0.37 -11.07 6.37
N PRO A 14 0.43 -11.95 5.77
CA PRO A 14 1.56 -11.52 4.97
C PRO A 14 1.09 -10.70 3.79
N HIS A 15 1.64 -9.50 3.65
CA HIS A 15 1.45 -8.71 2.44
C HIS A 15 2.28 -9.31 1.32
N THR A 16 1.69 -9.39 0.14
CA THR A 16 2.24 -10.10 -1.02
C THR A 16 2.98 -9.16 -1.96
N ILE A 17 2.70 -7.86 -1.90
CA ILE A 17 3.33 -6.83 -2.74
C ILE A 17 3.35 -5.46 -2.04
N ASN A 18 4.44 -4.72 -2.22
CA ASN A 18 4.55 -3.33 -1.79
C ASN A 18 4.29 -2.38 -2.99
N ARG A 19 3.19 -1.64 -2.96
CA ARG A 19 2.80 -0.75 -4.08
C ARG A 19 3.62 0.55 -4.15
N PHE A 20 4.34 0.92 -3.10
CA PHE A 20 5.16 2.14 -3.09
C PHE A 20 6.52 1.86 -2.44
N SER A 21 7.47 1.38 -3.23
CA SER A 21 8.80 1.02 -2.72
C SER A 21 9.94 1.25 -3.70
N SER A 22 11.13 0.91 -3.23
CA SER A 22 12.34 0.68 -4.02
C SER A 22 12.98 -0.61 -3.53
N GLY A 23 13.87 -1.20 -4.32
CA GLY A 23 14.52 -2.48 -3.97
C GLY A 23 15.36 -2.41 -2.69
N ARG A 24 15.70 -1.21 -2.21
CA ARG A 24 16.41 -0.99 -0.95
C ARG A 24 15.50 -0.93 0.29
N SER A 25 14.19 -0.79 0.09
CA SER A 25 13.23 -0.49 1.16
C SER A 25 11.98 -1.37 1.14
N VAL A 26 11.96 -2.43 0.33
CA VAL A 26 10.86 -3.38 0.28
C VAL A 26 10.73 -4.12 1.61
N LEU A 27 9.54 -4.06 2.20
CA LEU A 27 9.26 -4.68 3.51
C LEU A 27 8.58 -6.05 3.39
N VAL A 28 7.84 -6.27 2.31
CA VAL A 28 7.10 -7.52 2.09
C VAL A 28 8.06 -8.68 1.84
N ARG A 29 7.80 -9.82 2.48
CA ARG A 29 8.69 -11.01 2.41
C ARG A 29 8.85 -11.58 1.00
N SER A 30 7.84 -11.42 0.15
CA SER A 30 7.90 -11.82 -1.26
C SER A 30 8.94 -11.04 -2.07
N GLY A 31 9.42 -9.90 -1.56
CA GLY A 31 10.31 -9.00 -2.27
C GLY A 31 9.64 -8.24 -3.42
N ARG A 32 8.35 -8.46 -3.70
CA ARG A 32 7.65 -7.86 -4.85
C ARG A 32 7.27 -6.41 -4.58
N TYR A 33 7.54 -5.50 -5.53
CA TYR A 33 7.15 -4.11 -5.38
C TYR A 33 6.90 -3.37 -6.70
N ASN A 34 6.14 -2.28 -6.63
CA ASN A 34 6.08 -1.26 -7.67
C ASN A 34 6.95 -0.05 -7.28
N ALA A 35 7.55 0.59 -8.28
CA ALA A 35 8.46 1.71 -8.09
C ALA A 35 8.17 2.88 -9.05
N ARG A 36 8.78 4.02 -8.76
CA ARG A 36 8.69 5.22 -9.62
C ARG A 36 9.40 5.02 -10.96
N PHE A 37 10.49 4.25 -10.97
CA PHE A 37 11.28 3.92 -12.15
C PHE A 37 11.51 2.42 -12.17
N TRP A 38 11.82 1.87 -13.35
CA TRP A 38 12.20 0.47 -13.43
C TRP A 38 13.50 0.28 -12.67
N GLU A 39 13.51 -0.70 -11.76
CA GLU A 39 14.67 -1.00 -10.93
C GLU A 39 15.21 -2.40 -11.16
N GLY A 40 14.51 -3.25 -11.92
CA GLY A 40 14.85 -4.66 -12.06
C GLY A 40 14.82 -5.40 -10.72
N GLU A 41 15.78 -6.29 -10.52
CA GLU A 41 16.04 -6.93 -9.23
C GLU A 41 17.14 -6.17 -8.48
N LYS A 42 16.91 -5.89 -7.21
CA LYS A 42 17.88 -5.22 -6.32
C LYS A 42 17.81 -5.83 -4.92
N GLY A 43 18.90 -6.46 -4.49
CA GLY A 43 18.92 -7.17 -3.21
C GLY A 43 17.91 -8.32 -3.21
N ASN A 44 17.03 -8.35 -2.20
CA ASN A 44 15.92 -9.31 -2.14
C ASN A 44 14.63 -8.79 -2.82
N GLY A 45 14.69 -7.65 -3.51
CA GLY A 45 13.55 -7.01 -4.15
C GLY A 45 13.45 -7.31 -5.64
N ARG A 46 12.22 -7.55 -6.12
CA ARG A 46 11.86 -7.65 -7.54
C ARG A 46 10.85 -6.57 -7.90
N CYS A 47 11.25 -5.65 -8.78
CA CYS A 47 10.34 -4.65 -9.33
C CYS A 47 9.35 -5.31 -10.30
N GLU A 48 8.07 -5.24 -9.99
CA GLU A 48 6.96 -5.78 -10.80
C GLU A 48 6.43 -4.73 -11.78
N GLY A 49 6.87 -3.47 -11.66
CA GLY A 49 6.49 -2.43 -12.61
C GLY A 49 6.70 -0.99 -12.15
N ILE A 50 6.71 -0.11 -13.15
CA ILE A 50 6.71 1.36 -12.99
C ILE A 50 5.29 1.83 -12.71
N ASP A 51 5.13 2.84 -11.85
CA ASP A 51 3.84 3.47 -11.51
C ASP A 51 2.78 2.45 -11.07
N ALA A 52 2.66 2.28 -9.75
CA ALA A 52 1.73 1.33 -9.15
C ALA A 52 0.27 1.50 -9.62
N PHE A 53 -0.13 2.70 -10.03
CA PHE A 53 -1.49 2.98 -10.48
C PHE A 53 -1.83 2.42 -11.87
N GLN A 54 -0.84 1.92 -12.62
CA GLN A 54 -1.06 1.25 -13.90
C GLN A 54 -1.60 -0.19 -13.73
N PHE A 55 -1.50 -0.74 -12.52
CA PHE A 55 -1.89 -2.11 -12.22
C PHE A 55 -3.26 -2.17 -11.54
N ASP A 56 -4.01 -3.23 -11.83
CA ASP A 56 -5.15 -3.60 -11.01
C ASP A 56 -4.63 -4.18 -9.67
N TRP A 57 -5.13 -3.68 -8.55
CA TRP A 57 -4.73 -4.13 -7.21
C TRP A 57 -5.64 -5.21 -6.64
N GLY A 58 -6.77 -5.49 -7.30
CA GLY A 58 -7.74 -6.52 -6.88
C GLY A 58 -7.56 -7.89 -7.53
N VAL A 59 -6.68 -8.00 -8.54
CA VAL A 59 -6.36 -9.28 -9.19
C VAL A 59 -5.66 -10.24 -8.24
N ASP A 60 -5.87 -11.53 -8.48
CA ASP A 60 -5.21 -12.65 -7.79
C ASP A 60 -5.30 -12.63 -6.25
N ASP A 61 -6.30 -11.91 -5.70
CA ASP A 61 -6.49 -11.69 -4.27
C ASP A 61 -5.21 -11.22 -3.54
N GLU A 62 -4.44 -10.32 -4.17
CA GLU A 62 -3.23 -9.74 -3.59
C GLU A 62 -3.51 -9.03 -2.24
N ASN A 63 -2.62 -9.22 -1.27
CA ASN A 63 -2.64 -8.48 0.00
C ASN A 63 -1.69 -7.28 -0.09
N ASN A 64 -2.24 -6.12 -0.44
CA ASN A 64 -1.47 -4.97 -0.87
C ASN A 64 -0.93 -4.16 0.33
N TRP A 65 0.39 -3.96 0.42
CA TRP A 65 0.99 -2.97 1.32
C TRP A 65 1.12 -1.62 0.62
N VAL A 66 0.52 -0.57 1.19
CA VAL A 66 0.39 0.75 0.56
C VAL A 66 0.92 1.83 1.50
N HIS A 67 2.11 2.35 1.22
CA HIS A 67 2.70 3.48 1.95
C HIS A 67 3.06 4.62 0.96
N PRO A 68 2.06 5.37 0.48
CA PRO A 68 2.24 6.30 -0.62
C PRO A 68 2.89 7.61 -0.13
N PRO A 69 3.62 8.33 -1.01
CA PRO A 69 3.96 9.72 -0.75
C PRO A 69 2.72 10.56 -0.44
N TYR A 70 2.82 11.55 0.46
CA TYR A 70 1.66 12.33 0.94
C TYR A 70 0.77 12.90 -0.15
N ARG A 71 1.37 13.42 -1.23
CA ARG A 71 0.64 13.99 -2.38
C ARG A 71 -0.18 12.97 -3.16
N MET A 72 0.08 11.67 -2.98
CA MET A 72 -0.55 10.56 -3.70
C MET A 72 -1.60 9.82 -2.86
N VAL A 73 -1.80 10.18 -1.58
CA VAL A 73 -2.73 9.49 -0.67
C VAL A 73 -4.15 9.44 -1.23
N GLY A 74 -4.70 10.58 -1.66
CA GLY A 74 -6.06 10.63 -2.22
C GLY A 74 -6.21 9.73 -3.46
N ARG A 75 -5.19 9.70 -4.33
CA ARG A 75 -5.16 8.81 -5.51
C ARG A 75 -5.06 7.34 -5.10
N ALA A 76 -4.25 7.00 -4.10
CA ALA A 76 -4.15 5.65 -3.55
C ALA A 76 -5.48 5.15 -2.98
N LEU A 77 -6.16 5.97 -2.16
CA LEU A 77 -7.47 5.62 -1.62
C LEU A 77 -8.52 5.41 -2.73
N GLY A 78 -8.53 6.30 -3.72
CA GLY A 78 -9.41 6.16 -4.89
C GLY A 78 -9.14 4.89 -5.70
N HIS A 79 -7.85 4.55 -5.90
CA HIS A 79 -7.44 3.37 -6.65
C HIS A 79 -7.78 2.07 -5.92
N ILE A 80 -7.53 1.99 -4.61
CA ILE A 80 -7.93 0.83 -3.78
C ILE A 80 -9.43 0.56 -3.95
N ARG A 81 -10.25 1.61 -3.83
CA ARG A 81 -11.71 1.51 -4.01
C ARG A 81 -12.08 1.10 -5.43
N LYS A 82 -11.46 1.70 -6.45
CA LYS A 82 -11.75 1.41 -7.85
C LYS A 82 -11.45 -0.05 -8.22
N CYS A 83 -10.34 -0.59 -7.70
CA CYS A 83 -9.92 -1.97 -7.90
C CYS A 83 -10.64 -2.99 -7.00
N GLY A 84 -11.40 -2.55 -5.98
CA GLY A 84 -11.91 -3.44 -4.95
C GLY A 84 -10.80 -4.17 -4.19
N ALA A 85 -9.64 -3.53 -4.04
CA ALA A 85 -8.42 -4.19 -3.61
C ALA A 85 -8.38 -4.43 -2.09
N ARG A 86 -7.85 -5.60 -1.70
CA ARG A 86 -7.49 -5.90 -0.32
C ARG A 86 -6.17 -5.21 0.01
N ALA A 87 -6.22 -4.16 0.82
CA ALA A 87 -5.06 -3.30 1.04
C ALA A 87 -4.94 -2.80 2.47
N THR A 88 -3.70 -2.79 2.98
CA THR A 88 -3.31 -2.03 4.17
C THR A 88 -2.65 -0.75 3.73
N ILE A 89 -3.28 0.40 4.01
CA ILE A 89 -2.72 1.71 3.76
C ILE A 89 -2.19 2.34 5.05
N VAL A 90 -0.94 2.80 5.01
CA VAL A 90 -0.31 3.52 6.12
C VAL A 90 -0.37 5.02 5.85
N LEU A 91 -1.01 5.75 6.75
CA LEU A 91 -1.26 7.19 6.62
C LEU A 91 -0.92 7.93 7.91
N PRO A 92 -0.44 9.19 7.84
CA PRO A 92 -0.32 10.00 9.04
C PRO A 92 -1.70 10.33 9.60
N TRP A 93 -1.82 10.46 10.92
CA TRP A 93 -2.99 11.11 11.50
C TRP A 93 -3.02 12.59 11.11
N TRP A 94 -3.86 12.98 10.14
CA TRP A 94 -3.85 14.34 9.62
C TRP A 94 -5.23 14.85 9.18
N GLU A 95 -5.95 15.44 10.13
CA GLU A 95 -7.36 15.80 9.92
C GLU A 95 -7.60 16.92 8.91
N GLY A 96 -6.65 17.86 8.79
CA GLY A 96 -6.74 18.99 7.87
C GLY A 96 -6.49 18.65 6.40
N GLN A 97 -6.15 17.39 6.06
CA GLN A 97 -5.90 17.00 4.68
C GLN A 97 -7.20 16.73 3.92
N SER A 98 -7.23 17.12 2.64
CA SER A 98 -8.40 16.95 1.78
C SER A 98 -8.82 15.48 1.60
N TRP A 99 -7.89 14.54 1.77
CA TRP A 99 -8.15 13.10 1.71
C TRP A 99 -8.64 12.51 3.05
N TRP A 100 -8.52 13.22 4.17
CA TRP A 100 -8.93 12.71 5.50
C TRP A 100 -10.40 12.28 5.57
N PRO A 101 -11.36 13.01 4.97
CA PRO A 101 -12.76 12.58 4.95
C PRO A 101 -12.98 11.22 4.26
N MET A 102 -12.10 10.81 3.34
CA MET A 102 -12.19 9.51 2.68
C MET A 102 -11.82 8.36 3.61
N VAL A 103 -10.95 8.60 4.60
CA VAL A 103 -10.55 7.63 5.63
C VAL A 103 -11.62 7.51 6.70
N ARG A 104 -12.11 8.66 7.21
CA ARG A 104 -13.14 8.69 8.27
C ARG A 104 -14.44 7.96 7.88
N LYS A 105 -14.84 8.04 6.62
CA LYS A 105 -16.08 7.41 6.12
C LYS A 105 -16.02 5.88 6.03
N GLN A 106 -14.82 5.28 6.06
CA GLN A 106 -14.66 3.86 5.76
C GLN A 106 -14.49 2.96 6.98
N GLY A 107 -14.32 3.52 8.19
CA GLY A 107 -13.99 2.71 9.37
C GLY A 107 -12.72 1.86 9.16
N PRO A 108 -12.35 0.99 10.11
CA PRO A 108 -11.09 0.25 10.03
C PRO A 108 -11.06 -0.85 8.95
N THR A 109 -12.22 -1.33 8.50
CA THR A 109 -12.34 -2.52 7.64
C THR A 109 -13.64 -2.52 6.81
N VAL A 110 -13.80 -1.62 5.84
CA VAL A 110 -14.94 -1.69 4.89
C VAL A 110 -14.38 -1.87 3.47
N GLY A 111 -14.87 -2.89 2.77
CA GLY A 111 -14.54 -3.12 1.35
C GLY A 111 -13.09 -3.51 1.05
N GLY A 112 -12.40 -4.18 1.99
CA GLY A 112 -11.02 -4.63 1.81
C GLY A 112 -9.94 -3.60 2.17
N LEU A 113 -10.32 -2.34 2.38
CA LEU A 113 -9.42 -1.29 2.87
C LEU A 113 -9.21 -1.41 4.38
N ARG A 114 -7.93 -1.44 4.79
CA ARG A 114 -7.47 -1.47 6.17
C ARG A 114 -6.56 -0.28 6.38
N THR A 115 -6.84 0.53 7.40
CA THR A 115 -6.05 1.74 7.66
C THR A 115 -5.17 1.55 8.89
N TRP A 116 -3.89 1.86 8.75
CA TRP A 116 -2.96 1.99 9.88
C TRP A 116 -2.50 3.44 9.98
N LEU A 117 -2.89 4.11 11.06
CA LEU A 117 -2.52 5.50 11.32
C LEU A 117 -1.19 5.54 12.08
N VAL A 118 -0.24 6.32 11.57
CA VAL A 118 1.09 6.58 12.17
C VAL A 118 1.19 8.01 12.69
#